data_AF-A0A2E0Z4J7-F1
#
_entry.id   AF-A0A2E0Z4J7-F1
#
_cell.length_a   1.000
_cell.length_b   1.000
_cell.length_c   1.000
_cell.angle_alpha   90.00
_cell.angle_beta   90.00
_cell.angle_gamma   90.00
#
_symmetry.space_group_name_H-M   'P 1'
#
loop_
_entity.id
_entity.type
_entity.pdbx_description
1 polymer ?
#
loop_
_entity_poly.entity_id
_entity_poly.type
_entity_poly.pdbx_seq_one_letter_code
_entity_poly.pdbx_strand_id
1 'polypeptide(L)'
;MSAGGKRGDDQAGSALRYSDGKPRFDLIPVRVWLHRWGAAFKEQNLGILHGMMIDLRDFQEGDNQALRNSLVNMQPSDWMSTVAVLEYGATKYDAWNWAKGMAWSKCIGSALRHAYNLLDGRSTDSESGLSNIGHIGANFVFLDWYAEYWRPGDDRPPIAQAEGCKPTFSVKDALLPVMAMPRFDAYSQRVASDE
;
A
#
# COMPACT_ATOMS: atom_id res chain seq x y z
N MET A 1 -18.30 22.25 -23.22
CA MET A 1 -17.66 20.95 -23.51
C MET A 1 -16.27 21.22 -24.06
N SER A 2 -15.22 20.89 -23.32
CA SER A 2 -13.86 20.82 -23.87
C SER A 2 -13.19 19.60 -23.25
N ALA A 3 -13.18 18.52 -24.02
CA ALA A 3 -12.45 17.29 -23.72
C ALA A 3 -10.99 17.53 -24.14
N GLY A 4 -10.13 17.89 -23.18
CA GLY A 4 -8.69 17.97 -23.38
C GLY A 4 -8.10 16.56 -23.49
N GLY A 5 -7.83 16.13 -24.72
CA GLY A 5 -7.36 14.79 -25.07
C GLY A 5 -5.99 14.43 -24.47
N LYS A 6 -5.91 13.14 -24.10
CA LYS A 6 -4.78 12.40 -23.55
C LYS A 6 -3.56 12.38 -24.48
N ARG A 7 -2.35 12.47 -23.89
CA ARG A 7 -1.11 11.87 -24.42
C ARG A 7 -0.38 11.20 -23.27
N GLY A 8 -0.68 9.92 -23.06
CA GLY A 8 0.16 9.02 -22.27
C GLY A 8 1.07 8.28 -23.24
N ASP A 9 2.37 8.49 -23.13
CA ASP A 9 3.39 7.80 -23.92
C ASP A 9 3.28 6.28 -23.72
N ASP A 10 3.18 5.49 -24.79
CA ASP A 10 2.97 4.03 -24.76
C ASP A 10 4.20 3.22 -24.31
N GLN A 11 5.17 3.88 -23.70
CA GLN A 11 6.41 3.26 -23.24
C GLN A 11 6.18 2.41 -21.99
N ALA A 12 6.76 1.21 -21.96
CA ALA A 12 6.78 0.38 -20.76
C ALA A 12 7.47 1.14 -19.60
N GLY A 13 6.91 1.05 -18.38
CA GLY A 13 7.36 1.86 -17.24
C GLY A 13 6.76 3.26 -17.16
N SER A 14 5.91 3.67 -18.12
CA SER A 14 5.21 4.96 -18.08
C SER A 14 3.95 4.97 -17.20
N ALA A 15 3.58 3.82 -16.60
CA ALA A 15 2.42 3.76 -15.74
C ALA A 15 2.58 4.70 -14.52
N LEU A 16 1.66 5.66 -14.43
CA LEU A 16 1.38 6.51 -13.27
C LEU A 16 2.52 7.42 -12.74
N ARG A 17 2.34 8.71 -13.06
CA ARG A 17 3.10 9.91 -12.63
C ARG A 17 2.36 10.81 -11.63
N TYR A 18 1.54 10.28 -10.72
CA TYR A 18 0.85 11.13 -9.72
C TYR A 18 0.96 10.58 -8.30
N SER A 19 2.16 10.68 -7.75
CA SER A 19 2.36 10.77 -6.29
C SER A 19 2.84 12.16 -5.87
N ASP A 20 2.87 13.12 -6.81
CA ASP A 20 3.35 14.49 -6.56
C ASP A 20 2.53 15.10 -5.41
N GLY A 21 3.18 15.29 -4.26
CA GLY A 21 2.60 15.82 -3.03
C GLY A 21 2.14 14.76 -1.99
N LYS A 22 1.99 13.48 -2.33
CA LYS A 22 1.62 12.44 -1.34
C LYS A 22 2.84 12.00 -0.53
N PRO A 23 2.74 11.82 0.80
CA PRO A 23 3.86 11.35 1.61
C PRO A 23 4.38 9.97 1.16
N ARG A 24 5.70 9.81 1.19
CA ARG A 24 6.43 8.60 0.79
C ARG A 24 6.49 7.58 1.93
N PHE A 25 5.37 6.90 2.17
CA PHE A 25 5.26 5.85 3.20
C PHE A 25 6.20 4.66 2.94
N ASP A 26 6.58 4.43 1.68
CA ASP A 26 7.51 3.40 1.25
C ASP A 26 8.96 3.60 1.74
N LEU A 27 9.33 4.80 2.20
CA LEU A 27 10.65 5.07 2.78
C LEU A 27 10.82 4.49 4.19
N ILE A 28 9.74 4.07 4.83
CA ILE A 28 9.77 3.30 6.08
C ILE A 28 9.49 1.84 5.72
N PRO A 29 10.42 0.89 5.98
CA PRO A 29 10.20 -0.52 5.67
C PRO A 29 8.91 -1.06 6.31
N VAL A 30 8.19 -1.92 5.60
CA VAL A 30 6.88 -2.46 6.03
C VAL A 30 7.02 -3.19 7.38
N ARG A 31 8.16 -3.84 7.62
CA ARG A 31 8.54 -4.42 8.92
C ARG A 31 8.41 -3.44 10.08
N VAL A 32 8.86 -2.20 9.90
CA VAL A 32 8.82 -1.17 10.95
C VAL A 32 7.38 -0.73 11.21
N TRP A 33 6.55 -0.64 10.16
CA TRP A 33 5.10 -0.42 10.32
C TRP A 33 4.46 -1.53 11.17
N LEU A 34 4.77 -2.80 10.89
CA LEU A 34 4.26 -3.93 11.67
C LEU A 34 4.72 -3.91 13.13
N HIS A 35 5.97 -3.54 13.42
CA HIS A 35 6.45 -3.42 14.80
C HIS A 35 5.68 -2.36 15.59
N ARG A 36 5.34 -1.23 14.95
CA ARG A 36 4.64 -0.12 15.60
C ARG A 36 3.14 -0.40 15.79
N TRP A 37 2.48 -0.97 14.78
CA TRP A 37 1.02 -1.10 14.72
C TRP A 37 0.49 -2.53 14.82
N GLY A 38 1.38 -3.53 14.94
CA GLY A 38 1.02 -4.95 15.04
C GLY A 38 -0.02 -5.28 16.11
N ALA A 39 0.06 -4.61 17.27
CA ALA A 39 -0.93 -4.75 18.34
C ALA A 39 -2.28 -4.12 17.96
N ALA A 40 -2.27 -2.91 17.40
CA ALA A 40 -3.48 -2.18 17.00
C ALA A 40 -4.30 -2.94 15.95
N PHE A 41 -3.65 -3.63 15.00
CA PHE A 41 -4.37 -4.44 14.01
C PHE A 41 -5.19 -5.58 14.64
N LYS A 42 -4.67 -6.19 15.71
CA LYS A 42 -5.35 -7.28 16.43
C LYS A 42 -6.50 -6.77 17.29
N GLU A 43 -6.35 -5.60 17.91
CA GLU A 43 -7.32 -5.02 18.83
C GLU A 43 -8.54 -4.41 18.12
N GLN A 44 -8.36 -3.87 16.90
CA GLN A 44 -9.43 -3.18 16.16
C GLN A 44 -10.25 -4.10 15.23
N ASN A 45 -10.14 -5.43 15.37
CA ASN A 45 -10.79 -6.41 14.47
C ASN A 45 -10.43 -6.22 12.97
N LEU A 46 -9.25 -5.65 12.68
CA LEU A 46 -8.73 -5.45 11.33
C LEU A 46 -7.89 -6.67 10.90
N GLY A 47 -8.42 -7.87 11.13
CA GLY A 47 -7.68 -9.14 10.95
C GLY A 47 -7.14 -9.33 9.53
N ILE A 48 -7.93 -8.95 8.51
CA ILE A 48 -7.50 -9.00 7.10
C ILE A 48 -6.34 -8.04 6.83
N LEU A 49 -6.38 -6.82 7.38
CA LEU A 49 -5.31 -5.84 7.22
C LEU A 49 -4.00 -6.32 7.84
N HIS A 50 -4.07 -6.98 8.99
CA HIS A 50 -2.88 -7.55 9.63
C HIS A 50 -2.19 -8.58 8.71
N GLY A 51 -2.97 -9.50 8.13
CA GLY A 51 -2.46 -10.49 7.17
C GLY A 51 -1.85 -9.83 5.94
N MET A 52 -2.56 -8.86 5.35
CA MET A 52 -2.07 -8.08 4.21
C MET A 52 -0.74 -7.38 4.51
N MET A 53 -0.60 -6.78 5.69
CA MET A 53 0.64 -6.10 6.07
C MET A 53 1.81 -7.07 6.27
N ILE A 54 1.55 -8.29 6.80
CA ILE A 54 2.55 -9.36 6.91
C ILE A 54 3.03 -9.78 5.52
N ASP A 55 2.10 -10.07 4.62
CA ASP A 55 2.42 -10.51 3.25
C ASP A 55 3.13 -9.41 2.46
N LEU A 56 2.72 -8.14 2.62
CA LEU A 56 3.39 -6.99 2.01
C LEU A 56 4.83 -6.83 2.52
N ARG A 57 5.07 -7.11 3.79
CA ARG A 57 6.41 -7.15 4.35
C ARG A 57 7.20 -8.26 3.69
N ASP A 58 6.73 -9.50 3.74
CA ASP A 58 7.47 -10.65 3.18
C ASP A 58 7.76 -10.47 1.67
N PHE A 59 6.82 -9.84 0.94
CA PHE A 59 7.05 -9.39 -0.44
C PHE A 59 8.16 -8.34 -0.56
N GLN A 60 8.15 -7.29 0.27
CA GLN A 60 9.23 -6.29 0.29
C GLN A 60 10.58 -6.94 0.65
N GLU A 61 10.58 -8.03 1.43
CA GLU A 61 11.80 -8.75 1.85
C GLU A 61 12.30 -9.83 0.87
N GLY A 62 11.65 -9.97 -0.28
CA GLY A 62 12.14 -10.80 -1.39
C GLY A 62 11.25 -11.99 -1.74
N ASP A 63 10.22 -12.28 -0.94
CA ASP A 63 9.24 -13.32 -1.29
C ASP A 63 8.24 -12.80 -2.31
N ASN A 64 8.57 -12.95 -3.59
CA ASN A 64 7.75 -12.53 -4.72
C ASN A 64 6.35 -13.18 -4.76
N GLN A 65 6.07 -14.20 -3.95
CA GLN A 65 4.78 -14.89 -3.91
C GLN A 65 3.97 -14.58 -2.64
N ALA A 66 4.54 -13.88 -1.66
CA ALA A 66 3.89 -13.66 -0.36
C ALA A 66 2.49 -13.03 -0.47
N LEU A 67 2.30 -12.09 -1.40
CA LEU A 67 1.01 -11.40 -1.62
C LEU A 67 -0.13 -12.34 -1.99
N ARG A 68 0.17 -13.50 -2.59
CA ARG A 68 -0.84 -14.48 -3.02
C ARG A 68 -1.65 -15.01 -1.85
N ASN A 69 -1.05 -15.13 -0.66
CA ASN A 69 -1.75 -15.54 0.55
C ASN A 69 -2.90 -14.59 0.88
N SER A 70 -2.67 -13.29 0.83
CA SER A 70 -3.72 -12.29 1.02
C SER A 70 -4.75 -12.31 -0.11
N LEU A 71 -4.31 -12.39 -1.36
CA LEU A 71 -5.21 -12.39 -2.52
C LEU A 71 -6.19 -13.59 -2.49
N VAL A 72 -5.72 -14.79 -2.14
CA VAL A 72 -6.61 -15.97 -2.05
C VAL A 72 -7.57 -15.92 -0.86
N ASN A 73 -7.24 -15.18 0.19
CA ASN A 73 -8.05 -15.08 1.42
C ASN A 73 -9.02 -13.89 1.41
N MET A 74 -8.93 -13.00 0.41
CA MET A 74 -9.89 -11.90 0.22
C MET A 74 -11.30 -12.45 -0.02
N GLN A 75 -12.27 -11.88 0.69
CA GLN A 75 -13.67 -12.26 0.53
C GLN A 75 -14.22 -11.70 -0.80
N PRO A 76 -15.32 -12.26 -1.33
CA PRO A 76 -15.94 -11.73 -2.55
C PRO A 76 -16.23 -10.22 -2.50
N SER A 77 -16.58 -9.66 -1.34
CA SER A 77 -16.78 -8.21 -1.15
C SER A 77 -15.50 -7.38 -1.27
N ASP A 78 -14.36 -7.94 -0.86
CA ASP A 78 -13.05 -7.29 -0.96
C ASP A 78 -12.60 -7.26 -2.43
N TRP A 79 -12.90 -8.32 -3.17
CA TRP A 79 -12.72 -8.37 -4.62
C TRP A 79 -13.59 -7.35 -5.34
N MET A 80 -14.88 -7.24 -4.99
CA MET A 80 -15.76 -6.19 -5.56
C MET A 80 -15.24 -4.78 -5.26
N SER A 81 -14.74 -4.55 -4.04
CA SER A 81 -14.12 -3.28 -3.66
C SER A 81 -12.86 -2.98 -4.48
N THR A 82 -12.06 -4.01 -4.76
CA THR A 82 -10.84 -3.91 -5.59
C THR A 82 -11.19 -3.59 -7.04
N VAL A 83 -12.21 -4.26 -7.61
CA VAL A 83 -12.71 -3.99 -8.96
C VAL A 83 -13.17 -2.54 -9.08
N ALA A 84 -13.95 -2.03 -8.11
CA ALA A 84 -14.40 -0.64 -8.12
C ALA A 84 -13.23 0.38 -8.16
N VAL A 85 -12.14 0.09 -7.44
CA VAL A 85 -10.92 0.91 -7.48
C VAL A 85 -10.24 0.84 -8.86
N LEU A 86 -10.18 -0.34 -9.47
CA LEU A 86 -9.63 -0.51 -10.81
C LEU A 86 -10.47 0.19 -11.88
N GLU A 87 -11.80 0.15 -11.77
CA GLU A 87 -12.73 0.90 -12.63
C GLU A 87 -12.51 2.40 -12.49
N TYR A 88 -12.43 2.92 -11.26
CA TYR A 88 -12.09 4.32 -11.00
C TYR A 88 -10.73 4.68 -11.64
N GLY A 89 -9.71 3.85 -11.46
CA GLY A 89 -8.39 4.02 -12.09
C GLY A 89 -8.46 4.05 -13.62
N ALA A 90 -9.30 3.20 -14.23
CA ALA A 90 -9.49 3.15 -15.68
C ALA A 90 -10.12 4.44 -16.23
N THR A 91 -11.01 5.10 -15.47
CA THR A 91 -11.54 6.42 -15.87
C THR A 91 -10.47 7.50 -15.88
N LYS A 92 -9.51 7.44 -14.94
CA LYS A 92 -8.46 8.45 -14.75
C LYS A 92 -7.25 8.24 -15.66
N TYR A 93 -6.86 6.98 -15.92
CA TYR A 93 -5.59 6.64 -16.53
C TYR A 93 -5.66 5.69 -17.74
N ASP A 94 -6.86 5.35 -18.22
CA ASP A 94 -7.14 4.24 -19.14
C ASP A 94 -7.11 2.85 -18.50
N ALA A 95 -7.94 1.96 -19.04
CA ALA A 95 -7.95 0.55 -18.67
C ALA A 95 -6.57 -0.06 -18.94
N TRP A 96 -6.14 -0.97 -18.05
CA TRP A 96 -4.85 -1.66 -18.12
C TRP A 96 -3.60 -0.77 -18.09
N ASN A 97 -3.72 0.53 -17.85
CA ASN A 97 -2.55 1.41 -17.77
C ASN A 97 -1.58 0.99 -16.64
N TRP A 98 -2.10 0.48 -15.53
CA TRP A 98 -1.27 -0.09 -14.46
C TRP A 98 -0.39 -1.26 -14.96
N ALA A 99 -0.84 -2.05 -15.92
CA ALA A 99 -0.10 -3.21 -16.41
C ALA A 99 1.14 -2.83 -17.24
N LYS A 100 1.26 -1.57 -17.68
CA LYS A 100 2.47 -1.02 -18.32
C LYS A 100 3.67 -0.97 -17.36
N GLY A 101 3.45 -1.18 -16.06
CA GLY A 101 4.51 -1.28 -15.06
C GLY A 101 4.96 0.06 -14.49
N MET A 102 5.36 0.06 -13.23
CA MET A 102 5.94 1.20 -12.51
C MET A 102 6.93 0.71 -11.44
N ALA A 103 7.62 1.65 -10.78
CA ALA A 103 8.45 1.35 -9.62
C ALA A 103 7.62 0.69 -8.50
N TRP A 104 8.03 -0.47 -7.98
CA TRP A 104 7.26 -1.26 -7.02
C TRP A 104 7.02 -0.49 -5.70
N SER A 105 7.99 0.33 -5.29
CA SER A 105 7.88 1.25 -4.16
C SER A 105 6.66 2.17 -4.25
N LYS A 106 6.21 2.57 -5.44
CA LYS A 106 5.00 3.39 -5.59
C LYS A 106 3.76 2.63 -5.15
N CYS A 107 3.66 1.36 -5.52
CA CYS A 107 2.54 0.50 -5.12
C CYS A 107 2.61 0.19 -3.62
N ILE A 108 3.80 -0.14 -3.10
CA ILE A 108 4.02 -0.35 -1.66
C ILE A 108 3.62 0.90 -0.86
N GLY A 109 4.10 2.08 -1.27
CA GLY A 109 3.78 3.34 -0.61
C GLY A 109 2.29 3.68 -0.67
N SER A 110 1.60 3.32 -1.75
CA SER A 110 0.14 3.47 -1.83
C SER A 110 -0.60 2.53 -0.89
N ALA A 111 -0.25 1.25 -0.89
CA ALA A 111 -0.84 0.26 0.02
C ALA A 111 -0.66 0.70 1.49
N LEU A 112 0.53 1.18 1.87
CA LEU A 112 0.82 1.66 3.22
C LEU A 112 -0.01 2.91 3.61
N ARG A 113 -0.27 3.83 2.68
CA ARG A 113 -1.16 4.98 2.94
C ARG A 113 -2.60 4.55 3.21
N HIS A 114 -3.11 3.58 2.46
CA HIS A 114 -4.46 3.05 2.69
C HIS A 114 -4.55 2.22 3.97
N ALA A 115 -3.49 1.47 4.31
CA ALA A 115 -3.37 0.79 5.60
C ALA A 115 -3.38 1.79 6.76
N TYR A 116 -2.67 2.91 6.62
CA TYR A 116 -2.68 4.00 7.61
C TYR A 116 -4.07 4.62 7.77
N ASN A 117 -4.80 4.86 6.67
CA ASN A 117 -6.17 5.37 6.76
C ASN A 117 -7.08 4.43 7.56
N LEU A 118 -6.96 3.12 7.36
CA LEU A 118 -7.74 2.13 8.12
C LEU A 118 -7.38 2.15 9.61
N LEU A 119 -6.09 2.25 9.95
CA LEU A 119 -5.63 2.40 11.34
C LEU A 119 -6.16 3.67 12.01
N ASP A 120 -6.36 4.72 11.22
CA ASP A 120 -6.95 5.99 11.65
C ASP A 120 -8.50 5.97 11.64
N GLY A 121 -9.10 4.79 11.48
CA GLY A 121 -10.56 4.59 11.50
C GLY A 121 -11.28 5.05 10.24
N ARG A 122 -10.56 5.35 9.15
CA ARG A 122 -11.13 5.75 7.86
C ARG A 122 -11.28 4.55 6.94
N SER A 123 -12.52 4.13 6.69
CA SER A 123 -12.82 2.97 5.83
C SER A 123 -12.67 3.27 4.33
N THR A 124 -12.84 4.54 3.92
CA THR A 124 -12.74 4.98 2.53
C THR A 124 -11.60 5.96 2.29
N ASP A 125 -11.11 5.99 1.06
CA ASP A 125 -10.13 6.95 0.57
C ASP A 125 -10.79 8.30 0.30
N SER A 126 -10.13 9.40 0.68
CA SER A 126 -10.69 10.75 0.55
C SER A 126 -10.68 11.29 -0.88
N GLU A 127 -9.84 10.76 -1.77
CA GLU A 127 -9.78 11.19 -3.17
C GLU A 127 -10.86 10.50 -4.00
N SER A 128 -11.01 9.18 -3.86
CA SER A 128 -11.97 8.41 -4.66
C SER A 128 -13.30 8.14 -3.98
N GLY A 129 -13.39 8.25 -2.65
CA GLY A 129 -14.55 7.81 -1.87
C GLY A 129 -14.70 6.28 -1.78
N LEU A 130 -13.72 5.51 -2.27
CA LEU A 130 -13.78 4.04 -2.34
C LEU A 130 -13.04 3.36 -1.17
N SER A 131 -13.31 2.08 -0.97
CA SER A 131 -12.74 1.26 0.12
C SER A 131 -11.21 1.30 0.15
N ASN A 132 -10.63 1.60 1.32
CA ASN A 132 -9.18 1.50 1.54
C ASN A 132 -8.67 0.06 1.40
N ILE A 133 -9.45 -0.95 1.82
CA ILE A 133 -9.12 -2.37 1.57
C ILE A 133 -9.07 -2.66 0.07
N GLY A 134 -10.03 -2.13 -0.70
CA GLY A 134 -10.04 -2.25 -2.16
C GLY A 134 -8.80 -1.64 -2.81
N HIS A 135 -8.33 -0.49 -2.31
CA HIS A 135 -7.09 0.12 -2.78
C HIS A 135 -5.84 -0.70 -2.43
N ILE A 136 -5.77 -1.30 -1.24
CA ILE A 136 -4.69 -2.23 -0.88
C ILE A 136 -4.71 -3.44 -1.82
N GLY A 137 -5.89 -4.04 -2.02
CA GLY A 137 -6.08 -5.17 -2.94
C GLY A 137 -5.62 -4.85 -4.37
N ALA A 138 -5.99 -3.68 -4.89
CA ALA A 138 -5.55 -3.24 -6.22
C ALA A 138 -4.02 -3.14 -6.33
N ASN A 139 -3.35 -2.60 -5.30
CA ASN A 139 -1.89 -2.54 -5.27
C ASN A 139 -1.25 -3.95 -5.17
N PHE A 140 -1.88 -4.88 -4.47
CA PHE A 140 -1.39 -6.27 -4.38
C PHE A 140 -1.49 -6.98 -5.72
N VAL A 141 -2.59 -6.79 -6.45
CA VAL A 141 -2.74 -7.29 -7.82
C VAL A 141 -1.64 -6.73 -8.72
N PHE A 142 -1.33 -5.43 -8.62
CA PHE A 142 -0.26 -4.83 -9.42
C PHE A 142 1.11 -5.43 -9.08
N LEU A 143 1.44 -5.55 -7.79
CA LEU A 143 2.71 -6.08 -7.33
C LEU A 143 2.90 -7.57 -7.66
N ASP A 144 1.88 -8.40 -7.48
CA ASP A 144 1.91 -9.82 -7.88
C ASP A 144 2.11 -9.95 -9.40
N TRP A 145 1.39 -9.16 -10.19
CA TRP A 145 1.58 -9.09 -11.64
C TRP A 145 2.98 -8.62 -12.01
N TYR A 146 3.52 -7.57 -11.37
CA TYR A 146 4.85 -7.07 -11.69
C TYR A 146 5.96 -8.06 -11.30
N ALA A 147 5.80 -8.77 -10.20
CA ALA A 147 6.76 -9.78 -9.79
C ALA A 147 6.91 -10.91 -10.80
N GLU A 148 5.85 -11.20 -11.58
CA GLU A 148 5.86 -12.22 -12.63
C GLU A 148 6.23 -11.64 -14.00
N TYR A 149 5.69 -10.47 -14.36
CA TYR A 149 5.71 -9.96 -15.74
C TYR A 149 6.44 -8.60 -15.92
N TRP A 150 6.81 -7.91 -14.84
CA TRP A 150 7.45 -6.57 -14.89
C TRP A 150 8.53 -6.38 -13.80
N ARG A 151 9.60 -7.19 -13.88
CA ARG A 151 10.76 -7.07 -12.99
C ARG A 151 11.60 -5.78 -13.11
N PRO A 152 11.67 -5.09 -14.27
CA PRO A 152 12.46 -3.85 -14.34
C PRO A 152 12.02 -2.74 -13.38
N GLY A 153 10.80 -2.81 -12.84
CA GLY A 153 10.30 -1.88 -11.82
C GLY A 153 10.69 -2.22 -10.38
N ASP A 154 11.41 -3.32 -10.12
CA ASP A 154 11.79 -3.72 -8.78
C ASP A 154 12.85 -2.79 -8.18
N ASP A 155 12.40 -1.92 -7.29
CA ASP A 155 13.20 -0.97 -6.52
C ASP A 155 13.02 -1.18 -5.01
N ARG A 156 12.72 -2.42 -4.60
CA ARG A 156 12.67 -2.78 -3.17
C ARG A 156 14.01 -2.43 -2.51
N PRO A 157 13.98 -1.94 -1.25
CA PRO A 157 15.21 -1.60 -0.56
C PRO A 157 16.11 -2.84 -0.48
N PRO A 158 17.44 -2.68 -0.65
CA PRO A 158 18.37 -3.76 -0.37
C PRO A 158 18.27 -4.04 1.12
N ILE A 159 17.46 -5.02 1.50
CA ILE A 159 17.42 -5.47 2.88
C ILE A 159 18.81 -5.97 3.15
N ALA A 160 19.51 -5.32 4.06
CA ALA A 160 20.84 -5.72 4.47
C ALA A 160 20.73 -7.12 5.09
N GLN A 161 20.71 -8.15 4.26
CA GLN A 161 21.16 -9.48 4.59
C GLN A 161 22.68 -9.37 4.70
N ALA A 162 23.16 -8.59 5.68
CA ALA A 162 24.49 -8.85 6.19
C ALA A 162 24.41 -10.29 6.71
N GLU A 163 25.12 -11.21 6.04
CA GLU A 163 25.15 -12.61 6.43
C GLU A 163 25.33 -12.72 7.95
N GLY A 164 24.37 -13.34 8.64
CA GLY A 164 24.40 -13.50 10.10
C GLY A 164 23.66 -12.43 10.94
N CYS A 165 23.15 -11.35 10.34
CA CYS A 165 22.29 -10.40 11.07
C CYS A 165 20.86 -10.95 11.18
N LYS A 166 20.61 -11.77 12.20
CA LYS A 166 19.23 -12.14 12.57
C LYS A 166 18.55 -10.91 13.19
N PRO A 167 17.32 -10.55 12.78
CA PRO A 167 16.58 -9.51 13.47
C PRO A 167 16.36 -9.92 14.93
N THR A 168 17.00 -9.21 15.86
CA THR A 168 16.98 -9.51 17.31
C THR A 168 15.79 -8.91 18.04
N PHE A 169 14.87 -8.24 17.32
CA PHE A 169 13.74 -7.59 17.98
C PHE A 169 12.59 -8.57 18.26
N SER A 170 12.43 -8.94 19.53
CA SER A 170 11.30 -9.70 20.06
C SER A 170 10.18 -8.72 20.46
N VAL A 171 9.02 -8.83 19.82
CA VAL A 171 7.82 -8.00 20.09
C VAL A 171 7.31 -8.18 21.53
N LYS A 172 7.74 -9.23 22.25
CA LYS A 172 7.31 -9.50 23.63
C LYS A 172 7.67 -8.37 24.61
N ASP A 173 8.68 -7.56 24.30
CA ASP A 173 9.17 -6.50 25.20
C ASP A 173 8.53 -5.12 24.92
N ALA A 174 7.70 -4.99 23.89
CA ALA A 174 7.15 -3.72 23.42
C ALA A 174 5.65 -3.54 23.66
N LEU A 175 5.06 -4.28 24.60
CA LEU A 175 3.69 -4.05 25.08
C LEU A 175 3.63 -2.77 25.94
N LEU A 176 3.85 -1.62 25.31
CA LEU A 176 3.23 -0.41 25.82
C LEU A 176 1.74 -0.56 25.55
N PRO A 177 0.85 -0.48 26.56
CA PRO A 177 -0.57 -0.40 26.29
C PRO A 177 -0.77 0.72 25.29
N VAL A 178 -1.56 0.46 24.25
CA VAL A 178 -2.02 1.48 23.31
C VAL A 178 -2.84 2.46 24.13
N MET A 179 -2.17 3.41 24.81
CA MET A 179 -2.82 4.53 25.46
C MET A 179 -3.64 5.17 24.36
N ALA A 180 -4.96 5.22 24.58
CA ALA A 180 -5.98 5.74 23.68
C ALA A 180 -5.37 6.80 22.77
N MET A 181 -5.03 6.40 21.54
CA MET A 181 -4.37 7.31 20.62
C MET A 181 -5.35 8.47 20.43
N PRO A 182 -4.96 9.72 20.70
CA PRO A 182 -5.76 10.84 20.25
C PRO A 182 -5.93 10.67 18.74
N ARG A 183 -7.14 10.90 18.21
CA ARG A 183 -7.38 10.92 16.75
C ARG A 183 -6.24 11.68 16.09
N PHE A 184 -5.63 11.11 15.05
CA PHE A 184 -4.48 11.69 14.37
C PHE A 184 -4.93 12.86 13.46
N ASP A 185 -5.60 13.87 14.02
CA ASP A 185 -6.06 15.07 13.30
C ASP A 185 -4.91 16.07 13.01
N ALA A 186 -3.68 15.78 13.44
CA ALA A 186 -2.62 16.79 13.58
C ALA A 186 -1.53 16.82 12.49
N TYR A 187 -1.64 16.01 11.42
CA TYR A 187 -0.66 16.05 10.31
C TYR A 187 -1.17 16.84 9.09
N SER A 188 -2.45 16.72 8.74
CA SER A 188 -3.05 17.44 7.61
C SER A 188 -3.18 18.95 7.83
N GLN A 189 -3.24 19.41 9.08
CA GLN A 189 -3.39 20.84 9.40
C GLN A 189 -2.07 21.63 9.41
N ARG A 190 -0.90 20.97 9.44
CA ARG A 190 0.40 21.68 9.52
C ARG A 190 1.04 22.00 8.18
N VAL A 191 0.62 21.33 7.11
CA VAL A 191 1.15 21.60 5.75
C VAL A 191 0.33 22.68 5.04
N ALA A 192 -0.89 22.96 5.51
CA ALA A 192 -1.78 23.96 4.93
C ALA A 192 -1.63 25.38 5.51
N SER A 193 -0.72 25.59 6.48
CA SER A 193 -0.50 26.89 7.12
C SER A 193 0.77 27.62 6.67
N ASP A 194 1.56 27.01 5.78
CA ASP A 194 2.84 27.55 5.30
C ASP A 194 2.81 27.93 3.79
N GLU A 195 1.61 28.16 3.24
CA GLU A 195 1.38 28.84 1.94
C GLU A 195 0.51 30.09 2.14
#